data_AF-A0A6B3EUC0-F1
#
_entry.id   AF-A0A6B3EUC0-F1
#
_cell.length_a   1.000
_cell.length_b   1.000
_cell.length_c   1.000
_cell.angle_alpha   90.00
_cell.angle_beta   90.00
_cell.angle_gamma   90.00
#
_symmetry.space_group_name_H-M   'P 1'
#
loop_
_entity.id
_entity.type
_entity.pdbx_description
1 polymer ?
#
loop_
_entity_poly.entity_id
_entity_poly.type
_entity_poly.pdbx_seq_one_letter_code
_entity_poly.pdbx_strand_id
1 'polypeptide(L)'
;MRVLIMATPAPSHFTPMVPLAWALRAAGHEVLVMGQPDITEPAVTAGLPAVTVGERYDANEVIASKLAAGRRPNQSGSAQAGPANPLLLAQPWLIHAKYLTQQYLALAREWQPDLILSDPLE
;
A
#
# COMPACT_ATOMS: atom_id res chain seq x y z
N MET A 1 1.97 -6.37 21.88
CA MET A 1 2.65 -6.85 20.65
C MET A 1 2.95 -5.67 19.76
N ARG A 2 3.97 -5.81 18.92
CA ARG A 2 4.39 -4.91 17.87
C ARG A 2 3.73 -5.35 16.55
N VAL A 3 2.80 -4.57 16.05
CA VAL A 3 2.09 -4.81 14.78
C VAL A 3 2.60 -3.86 13.71
N LEU A 4 3.24 -4.41 12.69
CA LEU A 4 3.67 -3.66 11.50
C LEU A 4 2.58 -3.77 10.44
N ILE A 5 2.03 -2.64 10.03
CA ILE A 5 0.99 -2.55 8.99
C ILE A 5 1.64 -2.04 7.71
N MET A 6 1.38 -2.70 6.59
CA MET A 6 1.79 -2.27 5.27
C MET A 6 0.65 -2.47 4.27
N ALA A 7 0.65 -1.70 3.19
CA ALA A 7 -0.32 -1.89 2.11
C ALA A 7 0.27 -1.36 0.80
N THR A 8 -0.25 -1.89 -0.31
CA THR A 8 0.02 -1.43 -1.66
C THR A 8 -0.16 0.08 -1.74
N PRO A 9 0.72 0.85 -2.42
CA PRO A 9 0.80 2.32 -2.42
C PRO A 9 -0.36 2.97 -3.19
N ALA A 10 -1.56 2.75 -2.66
CA ALA A 10 -2.84 3.28 -3.05
C ALA A 10 -3.69 3.46 -1.78
N PRO A 11 -4.16 4.68 -1.45
CA PRO A 11 -4.92 4.93 -0.23
C PRO A 11 -6.18 4.04 -0.06
N SER A 12 -6.77 3.57 -1.16
CA SER A 12 -7.92 2.65 -1.13
C SER A 12 -7.61 1.28 -0.54
N HIS A 13 -6.33 0.87 -0.49
CA HIS A 13 -5.88 -0.38 0.13
C HIS A 13 -5.63 -0.20 1.64
N PHE A 14 -5.12 0.96 2.03
CA PHE A 14 -4.82 1.26 3.43
C PHE A 14 -6.03 1.70 4.25
N THR A 15 -6.89 2.56 3.71
CA THR A 15 -8.01 3.15 4.46
C THR A 15 -8.96 2.13 5.10
N PRO A 16 -9.25 0.94 4.50
CA PRO A 16 -10.03 -0.11 5.16
C PRO A 16 -9.35 -0.73 6.39
N MET A 17 -8.04 -0.61 6.53
CA MET A 17 -7.26 -1.15 7.65
C MET A 17 -7.25 -0.21 8.87
N VAL A 18 -7.60 1.07 8.68
CA VAL A 18 -7.57 2.10 9.75
C VAL A 18 -8.39 1.71 10.99
N PRO A 19 -9.64 1.22 10.87
CA PRO A 19 -10.41 0.82 12.05
C PRO A 19 -9.74 -0.32 12.84
N LEU A 20 -9.15 -1.30 12.14
CA LEU A 20 -8.44 -2.41 12.76
C LEU A 20 -7.13 -1.93 13.44
N ALA A 21 -6.39 -1.04 12.80
CA ALA A 21 -5.19 -0.43 13.39
C ALA A 21 -5.52 0.30 14.70
N TRP A 22 -6.62 1.06 14.73
CA TRP A 22 -7.10 1.71 15.95
C TRP A 22 -7.58 0.74 17.01
N ALA A 23 -8.27 -0.34 16.63
CA ALA A 23 -8.69 -1.39 17.57
C ALA A 23 -7.48 -2.06 18.23
N LEU A 24 -6.43 -2.37 17.44
CA LEU A 24 -5.18 -2.93 17.96
C LEU A 24 -4.49 -1.96 18.93
N ARG A 25 -4.42 -0.67 18.61
CA ARG A 25 -3.87 0.34 19.53
C ARG A 25 -4.68 0.43 20.82
N ALA A 26 -6.01 0.45 20.72
CA ALA A 26 -6.89 0.51 21.88
C ALA A 26 -6.77 -0.73 22.79
N ALA A 27 -6.43 -1.89 22.22
CA ALA A 27 -6.13 -3.11 22.96
C ALA A 27 -4.72 -3.15 23.58
N GLY A 28 -3.91 -2.08 23.41
CA GLY A 28 -2.57 -1.97 24.00
C GLY A 28 -1.44 -2.52 23.12
N HIS A 29 -1.68 -2.78 21.84
CA HIS A 29 -0.62 -3.13 20.88
C HIS A 29 0.12 -1.87 20.40
N GLU A 30 1.43 -1.99 20.20
CA GLU A 30 2.24 -0.99 19.51
C GLU A 30 2.04 -1.18 18.01
N VAL A 31 1.44 -0.20 17.33
CA VAL A 31 1.17 -0.26 15.90
C VAL A 31 2.12 0.70 15.19
N LEU A 32 2.67 0.28 14.05
CA LEU A 32 3.47 1.13 13.15
C LEU A 32 3.02 0.88 11.72
N VAL A 33 2.74 1.94 10.96
CA VAL A 33 2.48 1.85 9.53
C VAL A 33 3.76 2.08 8.74
N MET A 34 4.14 1.16 7.87
CA MET A 34 5.29 1.29 6.97
C MET A 34 4.80 1.33 5.53
N GLY A 35 5.38 2.21 4.72
CA GLY A 35 5.11 2.25 3.29
C GLY A 35 5.65 3.50 2.61
N GLN A 36 5.31 3.65 1.33
CA GLN A 36 5.58 4.88 0.58
C GLN A 36 4.65 6.03 1.04
N PRO A 37 4.92 7.29 0.64
CA PRO A 37 4.09 8.45 0.98
C PRO A 37 2.58 8.27 0.69
N ASP A 38 2.23 7.47 -0.32
CA ASP A 38 0.86 7.11 -0.67
C ASP A 38 0.09 6.39 0.46
N ILE A 39 0.81 5.85 1.45
CA ILE A 39 0.26 5.13 2.61
C ILE A 39 0.56 5.87 3.91
N THR A 40 1.77 6.40 4.06
CA THR A 40 2.15 7.05 5.32
C THR A 40 1.44 8.38 5.54
N GLU A 41 1.13 9.14 4.48
CA GLU A 41 0.33 10.36 4.62
C GLU A 41 -1.13 10.09 5.05
N PRO A 42 -1.87 9.15 4.44
CA PRO A 42 -3.15 8.70 4.97
C PRO A 42 -3.06 8.16 6.41
N ALA A 43 -1.99 7.43 6.76
CA ALA A 43 -1.80 6.91 8.11
C ALA A 43 -1.65 8.03 9.14
N VAL A 44 -0.80 9.01 8.86
CA VAL A 44 -0.61 10.20 9.71
C VAL A 44 -1.91 11.00 9.81
N THR A 45 -2.61 11.18 8.69
CA THR A 45 -3.94 11.84 8.67
C THR A 45 -4.96 11.10 9.53
N ALA A 46 -4.90 9.78 9.57
CA ALA A 46 -5.73 8.93 10.42
C ALA A 46 -5.25 8.85 11.88
N GLY A 47 -4.21 9.59 12.27
CA GLY A 47 -3.67 9.61 13.64
C GLY A 47 -2.86 8.37 14.01
N LEU A 48 -2.33 7.64 13.03
CA LEU A 48 -1.50 6.46 13.21
C LEU A 48 -0.01 6.82 13.03
N PRO A 49 0.89 6.27 13.86
CA PRO A 49 2.34 6.44 13.67
C PRO A 49 2.78 5.75 12.37
N ALA A 50 3.64 6.41 11.61
CA ALA A 50 4.08 5.92 10.32
C ALA A 50 5.57 6.16 10.07
N VAL A 51 6.18 5.30 9.26
CA VAL A 51 7.56 5.43 8.77
C VAL A 51 7.57 5.30 7.25
N THR A 52 8.08 6.34 6.60
CA THR A 52 8.16 6.40 5.14
C THR A 52 9.38 5.62 4.65
N VAL A 53 9.13 4.71 3.72
CA VAL A 53 10.16 3.94 3.01
C VAL A 53 9.88 4.05 1.52
N GLY A 54 10.87 4.55 0.77
CA GLY A 54 10.74 4.84 -0.66
C GLY A 54 10.11 6.20 -0.97
N GLU A 55 10.09 6.53 -2.26
CA GLU A 55 9.47 7.75 -2.79
C GLU A 55 7.98 7.53 -3.09
N ARG A 56 7.25 8.57 -3.48
CA ARG A 56 5.85 8.42 -3.91
C ARG A 56 5.75 7.54 -5.15
N TYR A 57 4.82 6.58 -5.17
CA TYR A 57 4.58 5.70 -6.31
C TYR A 57 3.61 6.31 -7.33
N ASP A 58 2.54 6.96 -6.85
CA ASP A 58 1.42 7.46 -7.66
C ASP A 58 0.91 6.46 -8.72
N ALA A 59 0.25 5.41 -8.24
CA ALA A 59 -0.34 4.40 -9.12
C ALA A 59 -1.35 4.98 -10.12
N ASN A 60 -2.02 6.08 -9.78
CA ASN A 60 -2.99 6.72 -10.66
C ASN A 60 -2.30 7.36 -11.85
N GLU A 61 -1.14 7.99 -11.67
CA GLU A 61 -0.31 8.50 -12.76
C GLU A 61 0.13 7.35 -13.69
N VAL A 62 0.64 6.25 -13.11
CA VAL A 62 1.05 5.06 -13.87
C VAL A 62 -0.10 4.49 -14.69
N ILE A 63 -1.30 4.39 -14.12
CA ILE A 63 -2.49 3.88 -14.81
C ILE A 63 -2.95 4.88 -15.87
N ALA A 64 -3.02 6.17 -15.56
CA ALA A 64 -3.48 7.22 -16.47
C ALA A 64 -2.57 7.36 -17.70
N SER A 65 -1.25 7.17 -17.54
CA SER A 65 -0.28 7.20 -18.64
C SER A 65 -0.57 6.17 -19.74
N LYS A 66 -1.31 5.10 -19.41
CA LYS A 66 -1.68 4.02 -20.35
C LYS A 66 -3.04 4.25 -21.02
N LEU A 67 -3.75 5.32 -20.67
CA LEU A 67 -5.07 5.63 -21.21
C LEU A 67 -4.98 6.50 -22.46
N ALA A 68 -5.97 6.37 -23.35
CA ALA A 68 -6.13 7.32 -24.44
C ALA A 68 -6.41 8.73 -23.90
N ALA A 69 -5.92 9.75 -24.60
CA ALA A 69 -6.05 11.14 -24.20
C ALA A 69 -7.50 11.51 -23.83
N GLY A 70 -7.68 12.16 -22.68
CA GLY A 70 -8.99 12.59 -22.18
C GLY A 70 -9.84 11.50 -21.54
N ARG A 71 -9.38 10.25 -21.45
CA ARG A 71 -10.11 9.16 -20.76
C ARG A 71 -9.67 9.02 -19.31
N ARG A 72 -10.65 8.78 -18.44
CA ARG A 72 -10.45 8.37 -17.04
C ARG A 72 -10.44 6.84 -16.92
N PRO A 73 -9.83 6.27 -15.87
CA PRO A 73 -9.79 4.82 -15.66
C PRO A 73 -11.17 4.14 -15.67
N ASN A 74 -12.19 4.80 -15.12
CA ASN A 74 -13.57 4.30 -15.09
C ASN A 74 -14.33 4.47 -16.43
N GLN A 75 -13.82 5.30 -17.34
CA GLN A 75 -14.37 5.50 -18.68
C GLN A 75 -13.77 4.53 -19.71
N SER A 76 -12.74 3.79 -19.33
CA SER A 76 -12.00 2.86 -20.19
C SER A 76 -12.82 1.64 -20.64
N GLY A 77 -13.97 1.38 -20.01
CA GLY A 77 -14.81 0.21 -20.26
C GLY A 77 -14.12 -1.09 -19.83
N SER A 78 -14.57 -2.22 -20.37
CA SER A 78 -13.95 -3.55 -20.20
C SER A 78 -12.54 -3.66 -20.80
N ALA A 79 -11.84 -2.56 -21.10
CA ALA A 79 -10.39 -2.56 -21.23
C ALA A 79 -9.68 -2.93 -19.91
N GLN A 80 -10.41 -2.97 -18.79
CA GLN A 80 -10.02 -3.70 -17.57
C GLN A 80 -10.51 -5.17 -17.53
N ALA A 81 -11.47 -5.57 -18.38
CA ALA A 81 -11.80 -6.97 -18.62
C ALA A 81 -10.90 -7.52 -19.74
N GLY A 82 -9.64 -7.72 -19.37
CA GLY A 82 -8.77 -8.69 -20.02
C GLY A 82 -7.48 -8.11 -20.58
N PRO A 83 -6.37 -8.35 -19.88
CA PRO A 83 -5.44 -9.37 -20.34
C PRO A 83 -6.07 -10.75 -20.10
N ALA A 84 -5.84 -11.72 -20.98
CA ALA A 84 -6.10 -13.14 -20.69
C ALA A 84 -5.36 -13.65 -19.42
N ASN A 85 -4.53 -12.79 -18.80
CA ASN A 85 -3.68 -13.06 -17.66
C ASN A 85 -3.88 -12.00 -16.55
N PRO A 86 -4.51 -12.35 -15.42
CA PRO A 86 -4.67 -11.50 -14.23
C PRO A 86 -3.36 -10.87 -13.71
N LEU A 87 -2.20 -11.49 -13.99
CA LEU A 87 -0.89 -10.97 -13.57
C LEU A 87 -0.55 -9.61 -14.19
N LEU A 88 -1.11 -9.26 -15.35
CA LEU A 88 -0.87 -7.95 -15.96
C LEU A 88 -1.60 -6.81 -15.24
N LEU A 89 -2.71 -7.09 -14.55
CA LEU A 89 -3.39 -6.12 -13.70
C LEU A 89 -2.63 -5.89 -12.39
N ALA A 90 -1.93 -6.92 -11.89
CA ALA A 90 -1.10 -6.85 -10.70
C ALA A 90 0.27 -6.18 -10.95
N GLN A 91 0.66 -6.02 -12.21
CA GLN A 91 2.03 -5.64 -12.58
C GLN A 91 2.51 -4.29 -12.02
N PRO A 92 1.70 -3.21 -11.99
CA PRO A 92 2.10 -1.96 -11.34
C PRO A 92 2.47 -2.18 -9.86
N TRP A 93 1.69 -3.02 -9.17
CA TRP A 93 1.87 -3.30 -7.75
C TRP A 93 3.11 -4.18 -7.49
N LEU A 94 3.39 -5.17 -8.35
CA LEU A 94 4.60 -5.99 -8.23
C LEU A 94 5.91 -5.20 -8.38
N ILE A 95 5.89 -4.09 -9.12
CA ILE A 95 7.09 -3.30 -9.42
C ILE A 95 7.60 -2.58 -8.17
N HIS A 96 6.75 -1.91 -7.41
CA HIS A 96 7.22 -1.16 -6.23
C HIS A 96 7.78 -2.14 -5.16
N ALA A 97 7.08 -3.25 -4.93
CA ALA A 97 7.46 -4.22 -3.90
C ALA A 97 8.85 -4.79 -4.19
N LYS A 98 9.14 -5.11 -5.46
CA LYS A 98 10.43 -5.64 -5.89
C LYS A 98 11.62 -4.76 -5.48
N TYR A 99 11.50 -3.44 -5.57
CA TYR A 99 12.62 -2.53 -5.27
C TYR A 99 12.69 -2.10 -3.80
N LEU A 100 11.57 -2.16 -3.07
CA LEU A 100 11.52 -1.76 -1.65
C LEU A 100 11.66 -2.93 -0.67
N THR A 101 11.51 -4.19 -1.13
CA THR A 101 11.57 -5.40 -0.30
C THR A 101 12.76 -5.40 0.67
N GLN A 102 13.97 -5.04 0.21
CA GLN A 102 15.16 -5.06 1.08
C GLN A 102 15.08 -4.00 2.20
N GLN A 103 14.51 -2.83 1.92
CA GLN A 103 14.34 -1.77 2.91
C GLN A 103 13.23 -2.14 3.91
N TYR A 104 12.12 -2.73 3.43
CA TYR A 104 11.06 -3.27 4.29
C TYR A 104 11.60 -4.35 5.23
N LEU A 105 12.41 -5.28 4.71
CA LEU A 105 13.06 -6.32 5.51
C LEU A 105 14.04 -5.73 6.53
N ALA A 106 14.81 -4.70 6.16
CA ALA A 106 15.71 -4.03 7.09
C ALA A 106 14.94 -3.39 8.26
N LEU A 107 13.88 -2.64 7.95
CA LEU A 107 13.03 -2.03 8.99
C LEU A 107 12.36 -3.10 9.85
N ALA A 108 11.79 -4.15 9.26
CA ALA A 108 11.16 -5.23 10.03
C ALA A 108 12.17 -5.94 10.95
N ARG A 109 13.43 -6.10 10.54
CA ARG A 109 14.49 -6.65 11.40
C ARG A 109 14.90 -5.70 12.52
N GLU A 110 14.90 -4.39 12.29
CA GLU A 110 15.19 -3.41 13.33
C GLU A 110 14.02 -3.30 14.32
N TRP A 111 12.80 -3.24 13.78
CA TRP A 111 11.58 -3.05 14.55
C TRP A 111 10.96 -4.36 15.07
N GLN A 112 11.48 -5.55 14.74
CA GLN A 112 11.07 -6.84 15.34
C GLN A 112 9.55 -6.97 15.58
N PRO A 113 8.69 -6.92 14.54
CA PRO A 113 7.25 -7.07 14.70
C PRO A 113 6.88 -8.47 15.18
N ASP A 114 5.88 -8.58 16.06
CA ASP A 114 5.25 -9.86 16.40
C ASP A 114 4.18 -10.25 15.37
N LEU A 115 3.63 -9.28 14.65
CA LEU A 115 2.62 -9.45 13.62
C LEU A 115 2.87 -8.48 12.47
N ILE A 116 2.84 -9.00 11.24
CA ILE A 116 2.76 -8.19 10.01
C ILE A 116 1.33 -8.32 9.48
N LEU A 117 0.69 -7.17 9.25
CA LEU A 117 -0.63 -7.07 8.66
C LEU A 117 -0.51 -6.36 7.31
N SER A 118 -0.76 -7.08 6.22
CA SER A 118 -0.75 -6.52 4.86
C SER A 118 -2.08 -6.71 4.14
N ASP A 119 -2.34 -5.89 3.14
CA ASP A 119 -3.39 -6.18 2.17
C ASP A 119 -2.92 -7.29 1.20
N PRO A 120 -3.82 -7.97 0.47
CA PRO A 120 -3.43 -9.12 -0.35
C PRO A 120 -2.46 -8.84 -1.50
N LEU A 121 -2.21 -7.56 -1.84
CA LEU A 121 -1.32 -7.16 -2.93
C LEU A 121 0.05 -6.67 -2.47
N GLU A 122 0.29 -6.61 -1.15
CA GLU A 122 1.52 -6.19 -0.49
C GLU A 122 2.21 -7.35 0.24
#